data_AF-A0A9P5YLF8-F1
#
_entry.id   AF-A0A9P5YLF8-F1
#
_cell.length_a   1.000
_cell.length_b   1.000
_cell.length_c   1.000
_cell.angle_alpha   90.00
_cell.angle_beta   90.00
_cell.angle_gamma   90.00
#
_symmetry.space_group_name_H-M   'P 1'
#
loop_
_entity.id
_entity.type
_entity.pdbx_description
1 polymer ?
#
loop_
_entity_poly.entity_id
_entity_poly.type
_entity_poly.pdbx_seq_one_letter_code
_entity_poly.pdbx_strand_id
1 'polypeptide(L)'
;MIGERIFFNWPFLQEGLVVAVSDSLLKYEKLPTTPNAPARVTSTSHGERWQMKAERIERHYSTRYGVILGDIELLLHIRPLKGLKQSASGAFIKNYAEGSNNEIEQAVQMCLGTGISEDPRYQEREASSLAEEFPEGSTIFLLEESAYGTVGKVSSTTKSTLSADLDVYPSDNSENNDFRAIVIGRKSSDYYSFYNAANLARITTLALAKIASSFLVITSDGAKSNLGLSLKFDAKGLKVIGYSQKSESGKWDYSQKTIDLVKEYKTKFPEVFHVLDYKSNGMIPASEIFTGPDMDADTKVREIRKWLQTKGVLDFEPVPLICDKLTKETIAEIESLADKIVKKKSSVGPKEIIITDIHRQAVLKPSQAIYRLQDQRFALGDRVIMVQDSGSVPLAVKGVVVGLYEESIDVVWDVPIMLGGTLGGCCSQYRGSTVEFNTCLNLSDPQFIFSTKPKTSPHPRNEVPLFRPQYGARTAIQTVVGQAPVARLRAATQPNPSAYAPNSPNGRGEPLRPGQSFQWPNSPHAASTQSGGAYVPPHLHGGRGGAQGGFVPEHSGRGGFQFNGDRGRGSPMSWRGRDFGGRTTGRGSYLR
;
A
#
# COMPACT_ATOMS: atom_id res chain seq x y z
N MET A 1 -35.70 3.48 -3.24
CA MET A 1 -34.26 3.23 -3.41
C MET A 1 -33.39 3.86 -2.32
N ILE A 2 -33.37 5.20 -2.12
CA ILE A 2 -32.48 5.80 -1.10
C ILE A 2 -32.84 5.30 0.31
N GLY A 3 -31.87 4.69 1.00
CA GLY A 3 -32.04 4.03 2.29
C GLY A 3 -32.39 2.55 2.22
N GLU A 4 -32.56 1.97 1.02
CA GLU A 4 -32.77 0.53 0.81
C GLU A 4 -31.45 -0.21 0.55
N ARG A 5 -31.45 -1.49 0.90
CA ARG A 5 -30.40 -2.46 0.54
C ARG A 5 -30.61 -2.88 -0.93
N ILE A 6 -29.53 -2.99 -1.69
CA ILE A 6 -29.54 -3.54 -3.05
C ILE A 6 -28.29 -4.40 -3.27
N PHE A 7 -28.32 -5.20 -4.32
CA PHE A 7 -27.16 -5.90 -4.83
C PHE A 7 -26.59 -5.18 -6.06
N PHE A 8 -25.29 -4.94 -6.09
CA PHE A 8 -24.57 -4.24 -7.15
C PHE A 8 -23.36 -5.07 -7.63
N ASN A 9 -22.57 -4.56 -8.59
CA ASN A 9 -21.40 -5.26 -9.13
C ASN A 9 -21.72 -6.59 -9.84
N TRP A 10 -22.84 -6.66 -10.58
CA TRP A 10 -23.14 -7.79 -11.46
C TRP A 10 -21.93 -8.10 -12.38
N PRO A 11 -21.55 -9.37 -12.63
CA PRO A 11 -22.20 -10.59 -12.17
C PRO A 11 -21.79 -11.04 -10.76
N PHE A 12 -20.74 -10.46 -10.17
CA PHE A 12 -20.23 -10.79 -8.84
C PHE A 12 -20.93 -9.95 -7.77
N LEU A 13 -22.23 -10.25 -7.60
CA LEU A 13 -23.17 -9.46 -6.82
C LEU A 13 -22.74 -9.28 -5.35
N GLN A 14 -22.72 -8.03 -4.89
CA GLN A 14 -22.40 -7.64 -3.51
C GLN A 14 -23.54 -6.79 -2.93
N GLU A 15 -23.84 -6.94 -1.65
CA GLU A 15 -24.83 -6.11 -0.96
C GLU A 15 -24.27 -4.71 -0.66
N GLY A 16 -25.10 -3.68 -0.83
CA GLY A 16 -24.78 -2.30 -0.46
C GLY A 16 -26.02 -1.47 -0.16
N LEU A 17 -25.83 -0.39 0.58
CA LEU A 17 -26.88 0.55 0.97
C LEU A 17 -26.87 1.75 0.00
N VAL A 18 -28.01 2.04 -0.66
CA VAL A 18 -28.14 3.23 -1.50
C VAL A 18 -28.23 4.48 -0.62
N VAL A 19 -27.27 5.39 -0.74
CA VAL A 19 -27.28 6.66 0.00
C VAL A 19 -27.67 7.85 -0.86
N ALA A 20 -27.53 7.74 -2.19
CA ALA A 20 -28.02 8.73 -3.13
C ALA A 20 -28.35 8.13 -4.51
N VAL A 21 -29.10 8.89 -5.29
CA VAL A 21 -29.33 8.66 -6.73
C VAL A 21 -28.91 9.94 -7.46
N SER A 22 -28.29 9.84 -8.65
CA SER A 22 -27.99 11.00 -9.50
C SER A 22 -28.38 10.80 -10.94
N ASP A 23 -29.10 11.78 -11.49
CA ASP A 23 -29.24 12.02 -12.92
C ASP A 23 -28.09 12.91 -13.43
N SER A 24 -28.18 13.34 -14.70
CA SER A 24 -27.18 14.16 -15.39
C SER A 24 -27.03 15.60 -14.89
N LEU A 25 -27.90 16.07 -13.98
CA LEU A 25 -27.95 17.43 -13.46
C LEU A 25 -27.80 17.48 -11.92
N LEU A 26 -28.42 16.53 -11.22
CA LEU A 26 -28.64 16.54 -9.76
C LEU A 26 -28.29 15.19 -9.12
N LYS A 27 -27.75 15.18 -7.88
CA LYS A 27 -27.89 14.02 -6.96
C LYS A 27 -28.87 14.34 -5.84
N TYR A 28 -29.68 13.35 -5.52
CA TYR A 28 -30.69 13.33 -4.50
C TYR A 28 -30.15 12.55 -3.31
N GLU A 29 -29.89 13.23 -2.20
CA GLU A 29 -29.44 12.64 -0.93
C GLU A 29 -30.51 12.81 0.15
N LYS A 30 -30.63 11.83 1.05
CA LYS A 30 -31.57 11.91 2.18
C LYS A 30 -30.86 12.49 3.41
N LEU A 31 -30.88 13.81 3.55
CA LEU A 31 -30.16 14.55 4.59
C LEU A 31 -31.09 15.06 5.72
N PRO A 32 -30.66 15.00 6.99
CA PRO A 32 -31.37 15.65 8.09
C PRO A 32 -31.27 17.17 7.95
N THR A 33 -32.41 17.85 7.76
CA THR A 33 -32.47 19.33 7.64
C THR A 33 -32.10 20.03 8.96
N THR A 34 -32.08 19.30 10.07
CA THR A 34 -31.75 19.76 11.43
C THR A 34 -31.34 18.51 12.24
N PRO A 35 -30.46 18.57 13.26
CA PRO A 35 -29.93 17.37 13.92
C PRO A 35 -30.94 16.40 14.55
N ASN A 36 -32.20 16.82 14.74
CA ASN A 36 -33.31 15.99 15.24
C ASN A 36 -34.53 15.97 14.29
N ALA A 37 -34.38 16.42 13.04
CA ALA A 37 -35.47 16.48 12.06
C ALA A 37 -35.50 15.23 11.14
N PRO A 38 -36.69 14.79 10.69
CA PRO A 38 -36.80 13.67 9.75
C PRO A 38 -36.07 14.00 8.44
N ALA A 39 -35.17 13.13 8.02
CA ALA A 39 -34.31 13.37 6.87
C ALA A 39 -35.09 13.45 5.56
N ARG A 40 -34.95 14.58 4.86
CA ARG A 40 -35.63 14.91 3.60
C ARG A 40 -34.71 14.68 2.42
N VAL A 41 -35.30 14.46 1.24
CA VAL A 41 -34.53 14.40 -0.01
C VAL A 41 -34.11 15.81 -0.39
N THR A 42 -32.80 16.03 -0.50
CA THR A 42 -32.17 17.27 -0.93
C THR A 42 -31.48 17.03 -2.26
N SER A 43 -31.78 17.86 -3.26
CA SER A 43 -31.10 17.86 -4.56
C SER A 43 -29.88 18.78 -4.54
N THR A 44 -28.72 18.27 -4.91
CA THR A 44 -27.48 19.04 -5.13
C THR A 44 -27.10 19.00 -6.60
N SER A 45 -26.67 20.11 -7.20
CA SER A 45 -26.18 20.14 -8.57
C SER A 45 -24.78 19.56 -8.70
N HIS A 46 -24.55 18.75 -9.72
CA HIS A 46 -23.20 18.28 -10.08
C HIS A 46 -22.91 18.58 -11.54
N GLY A 47 -21.77 19.20 -11.81
CA GLY A 47 -21.34 19.46 -13.18
C GLY A 47 -20.91 18.19 -13.93
N GLU A 48 -20.37 18.40 -15.13
CA GLU A 48 -19.95 17.45 -16.19
C GLU A 48 -19.22 16.17 -15.73
N ARG A 49 -18.68 16.16 -14.50
CA ARG A 49 -18.13 14.97 -13.84
C ARG A 49 -19.08 13.78 -13.80
N TRP A 50 -20.41 13.98 -13.85
CA TRP A 50 -21.36 12.87 -13.88
C TRP A 50 -21.25 12.03 -15.17
N GLN A 51 -21.22 12.68 -16.34
CA GLN A 51 -21.15 11.97 -17.62
C GLN A 51 -19.84 11.16 -17.74
N MET A 52 -18.71 11.73 -17.30
CA MET A 52 -17.42 11.03 -17.24
C MET A 52 -17.46 9.77 -16.34
N LYS A 53 -18.34 9.72 -15.34
CA LYS A 53 -18.53 8.54 -14.47
C LYS A 53 -19.40 7.49 -15.15
N ALA A 54 -20.48 7.89 -15.81
CA ALA A 54 -21.33 7.01 -16.60
C ALA A 54 -20.53 6.31 -17.72
N GLU A 55 -19.82 7.08 -18.55
CA GLU A 55 -18.94 6.56 -19.61
C GLU A 55 -17.84 5.63 -19.07
N ARG A 56 -17.32 5.90 -17.87
CA ARG A 56 -16.32 5.04 -17.20
C ARG A 56 -16.93 3.69 -16.81
N ILE A 57 -18.15 3.66 -16.31
CA ILE A 57 -18.88 2.44 -15.92
C ILE A 57 -19.22 1.63 -17.17
N GLU A 58 -19.79 2.25 -18.20
CA GLU A 58 -20.10 1.61 -19.48
C GLU A 58 -18.84 1.00 -20.12
N ARG A 59 -17.75 1.76 -20.21
CA ARG A 59 -16.47 1.29 -20.75
C ARG A 59 -15.88 0.15 -19.92
N HIS A 60 -16.04 0.16 -18.60
CA HIS A 60 -15.62 -0.94 -17.74
C HIS A 60 -16.41 -2.21 -18.09
N TYR A 61 -17.74 -2.13 -18.15
CA TYR A 61 -18.61 -3.25 -18.49
C TYR A 61 -18.37 -3.81 -19.89
N SER A 62 -18.22 -2.94 -20.88
CA SER A 62 -17.92 -3.31 -22.27
C SER A 62 -16.55 -4.01 -22.39
N THR A 63 -15.50 -3.47 -21.76
CA THR A 63 -14.13 -3.99 -21.94
C THR A 63 -13.74 -5.12 -21.00
N ARG A 64 -14.36 -5.25 -19.82
CA ARG A 64 -14.04 -6.29 -18.82
C ARG A 64 -15.01 -7.45 -18.79
N TYR A 65 -16.29 -7.20 -19.08
CA TYR A 65 -17.37 -8.19 -18.99
C TYR A 65 -18.09 -8.46 -20.32
N GLY A 66 -17.78 -7.71 -21.38
CA GLY A 66 -18.42 -7.86 -22.69
C GLY A 66 -19.88 -7.38 -22.74
N VAL A 67 -20.32 -6.61 -21.74
CA VAL A 67 -21.72 -6.15 -21.62
C VAL A 67 -21.89 -4.78 -22.27
N ILE A 68 -22.94 -4.62 -23.07
CA ILE A 68 -23.40 -3.34 -23.59
C ILE A 68 -24.53 -2.88 -22.68
N LEU A 69 -24.35 -1.76 -21.98
CA LEU A 69 -25.36 -1.20 -21.07
C LEU A 69 -26.43 -0.38 -21.81
N GLY A 70 -26.04 0.23 -22.93
CA GLY A 70 -26.81 1.33 -23.52
C GLY A 70 -26.65 2.63 -22.72
N ASP A 71 -27.54 3.59 -22.97
CA ASP A 71 -27.49 4.88 -22.30
C ASP A 71 -27.80 4.73 -20.80
N ILE A 72 -26.95 5.31 -19.95
CA ILE A 72 -27.10 5.32 -18.50
C ILE A 72 -27.76 6.63 -18.10
N GLU A 73 -29.05 6.62 -17.78
CA GLU A 73 -29.78 7.82 -17.31
C GLU A 73 -29.56 8.12 -15.82
N LEU A 74 -29.28 7.09 -15.02
CA LEU A 74 -29.22 7.17 -13.56
C LEU A 74 -28.05 6.36 -12.98
N LEU A 75 -27.30 7.01 -12.08
CA LEU A 75 -26.28 6.39 -11.24
C LEU A 75 -26.73 6.32 -9.78
N LEU A 76 -26.53 5.17 -9.15
CA LEU A 76 -26.68 4.97 -7.71
C LEU A 76 -25.35 5.20 -7.00
N HIS A 77 -25.41 5.86 -5.84
CA HIS A 77 -24.28 6.02 -4.92
C HIS A 77 -24.50 5.06 -3.76
N ILE A 78 -23.64 4.05 -3.68
CA ILE A 78 -23.84 2.85 -2.88
C ILE A 78 -22.70 2.74 -1.87
N ARG A 79 -23.02 2.55 -0.58
CA ARG A 79 -22.01 2.17 0.43
C ARG A 79 -21.97 0.64 0.51
N PRO A 80 -20.86 -0.01 0.12
CA PRO A 80 -20.76 -1.46 0.13
C PRO A 80 -20.83 -2.00 1.56
N LEU A 81 -21.36 -3.21 1.71
CA LEU A 81 -21.31 -3.96 2.96
C LEU A 81 -19.86 -4.41 3.25
N LYS A 82 -19.25 -3.95 4.34
CA LYS A 82 -17.96 -4.47 4.84
C LYS A 82 -18.11 -5.82 5.54
N GLY A 83 -19.25 -6.05 6.20
CA GLY A 83 -19.55 -7.26 6.95
C GLY A 83 -20.57 -7.00 8.07
N LEU A 84 -20.46 -7.71 9.19
CA LEU A 84 -21.21 -7.42 10.41
C LEU A 84 -20.36 -6.57 11.37
N LYS A 85 -21.01 -5.74 12.21
CA LYS A 85 -20.41 -5.16 13.42
C LYS A 85 -21.22 -5.56 14.65
N GLN A 86 -20.52 -5.84 15.75
CA GLN A 86 -21.17 -6.11 17.02
C GLN A 86 -21.52 -4.79 17.71
N SER A 87 -22.78 -4.67 18.14
CA SER A 87 -23.32 -3.49 18.84
C SER A 87 -22.94 -3.47 20.33
N ALA A 88 -23.20 -2.35 21.02
CA ALA A 88 -23.00 -2.24 22.47
C ALA A 88 -23.85 -3.24 23.28
N SER A 89 -25.04 -3.59 22.79
CA SER A 89 -25.90 -4.64 23.34
C SER A 89 -25.50 -6.05 22.89
N GLY A 90 -24.49 -6.20 22.03
CA GLY A 90 -23.96 -7.50 21.60
C GLY A 90 -24.66 -8.15 20.39
N ALA A 91 -25.75 -7.56 19.88
CA ALA A 91 -26.36 -7.96 18.61
C ALA A 91 -25.41 -7.66 17.42
N PHE A 92 -25.44 -8.49 16.38
CA PHE A 92 -24.69 -8.32 15.13
C PHE A 92 -25.55 -7.65 14.06
N ILE A 93 -25.12 -6.47 13.60
CA ILE A 93 -25.83 -5.64 12.61
C ILE A 93 -24.96 -5.41 11.37
N LYS A 94 -25.56 -5.18 10.20
CA LYS A 94 -24.82 -4.95 8.95
C LYS A 94 -23.98 -3.66 9.01
N ASN A 95 -22.69 -3.77 8.69
CA ASN A 95 -21.71 -2.69 8.69
C ASN A 95 -21.38 -2.25 7.27
N TYR A 96 -21.98 -1.14 6.82
CA TYR A 96 -21.69 -0.54 5.51
C TYR A 96 -20.51 0.43 5.61
N ALA A 97 -19.73 0.59 4.53
CA ALA A 97 -18.58 1.48 4.53
C ALA A 97 -18.99 2.96 4.74
N GLU A 98 -18.50 3.58 5.82
CA GLU A 98 -18.89 4.94 6.21
C GLU A 98 -18.03 6.01 5.51
N GLY A 99 -18.60 7.21 5.31
CA GLY A 99 -17.93 8.35 4.66
C GLY A 99 -18.11 8.42 3.12
N SER A 100 -18.15 9.63 2.57
CA SER A 100 -18.45 9.90 1.15
C SER A 100 -17.39 9.38 0.19
N ASN A 101 -16.14 9.25 0.63
CA ASN A 101 -15.05 8.69 -0.20
C ASN A 101 -15.18 7.18 -0.44
N ASN A 102 -16.05 6.50 0.31
CA ASN A 102 -16.32 5.07 0.20
C ASN A 102 -17.65 4.78 -0.55
N GLU A 103 -18.23 5.79 -1.20
CA GLU A 103 -19.40 5.62 -2.07
C GLU A 103 -18.97 5.09 -3.45
N ILE A 104 -19.50 3.94 -3.83
CA ILE A 104 -19.33 3.32 -5.15
C ILE A 104 -20.45 3.80 -6.07
N GLU A 105 -20.09 4.11 -7.31
CA GLU A 105 -20.98 4.63 -8.35
C GLU A 105 -21.33 3.49 -9.32
N GLN A 106 -22.62 3.17 -9.46
CA GLN A 106 -23.09 2.05 -10.30
C GLN A 106 -24.31 2.48 -11.13
N ALA A 107 -24.40 2.03 -12.38
CA ALA A 107 -25.58 2.22 -13.23
C ALA A 107 -26.79 1.45 -12.67
N VAL A 108 -27.98 2.08 -12.62
CA VAL A 108 -29.22 1.45 -12.11
C VAL A 108 -29.53 0.11 -12.79
N GLN A 109 -29.28 0.01 -14.10
CA GLN A 109 -29.51 -1.21 -14.90
C GLN A 109 -28.70 -2.42 -14.42
N MET A 110 -27.60 -2.20 -13.67
CA MET A 110 -26.68 -3.24 -13.18
C MET A 110 -26.80 -3.47 -11.66
N CYS A 111 -27.95 -3.11 -11.10
CA CYS A 111 -28.32 -3.31 -9.70
C CYS A 111 -29.62 -4.13 -9.59
N LEU A 112 -29.71 -4.97 -8.56
CA LEU A 112 -30.84 -5.85 -8.31
C LEU A 112 -31.39 -5.60 -6.89
N GLY A 113 -32.70 -5.35 -6.78
CA GLY A 113 -33.35 -5.03 -5.50
C GLY A 113 -33.79 -6.26 -4.68
N THR A 114 -34.16 -7.36 -5.34
CA THR A 114 -34.75 -8.56 -4.73
C THR A 114 -34.43 -9.82 -5.52
N GLY A 115 -34.67 -11.00 -4.95
CA GLY A 115 -34.61 -12.28 -5.66
C GLY A 115 -33.25 -12.98 -5.64
N ILE A 116 -32.36 -12.60 -4.71
CA ILE A 116 -31.03 -13.18 -4.52
C ILE A 116 -31.00 -13.86 -3.15
N SER A 117 -30.29 -15.00 -3.04
CA SER A 117 -30.01 -15.61 -1.74
C SER A 117 -29.08 -14.71 -0.94
N GLU A 118 -29.48 -14.25 0.25
CA GLU A 118 -28.56 -13.58 1.16
C GLU A 118 -27.43 -14.54 1.59
N ASP A 119 -26.26 -13.99 1.89
CA ASP A 119 -25.10 -14.73 2.37
C ASP A 119 -25.24 -14.97 3.89
N PRO A 120 -25.25 -16.23 4.37
CA PRO A 120 -25.38 -16.54 5.81
C PRO A 120 -24.30 -15.91 6.69
N ARG A 121 -23.16 -15.49 6.13
CA ARG A 121 -22.08 -14.78 6.84
C ARG A 121 -22.45 -13.34 7.22
N TYR A 122 -23.46 -12.78 6.56
CA TYR A 122 -23.93 -11.40 6.78
C TYR A 122 -25.33 -11.31 7.38
N GLN A 123 -25.93 -12.44 7.78
CA GLN A 123 -27.22 -12.46 8.44
C GLN A 123 -27.12 -11.80 9.83
N GLU A 124 -27.97 -10.79 10.07
CA GLU A 124 -28.04 -10.07 11.34
C GLU A 124 -28.53 -11.01 12.46
N ARG A 125 -28.04 -10.80 13.69
CA ARG A 125 -28.34 -11.66 14.85
C ARG A 125 -28.63 -10.81 16.08
N GLU A 126 -29.68 -11.18 16.79
CA GLU A 126 -30.02 -10.55 18.07
C GLU A 126 -28.97 -10.80 19.16
N ALA A 127 -29.07 -10.05 20.25
CA ALA A 127 -28.16 -10.15 21.38
C ALA A 127 -28.35 -11.45 22.18
N SER A 128 -27.49 -12.45 21.95
CA SER A 128 -27.32 -13.61 22.85
C SER A 128 -27.05 -13.16 24.30
N SER A 129 -27.45 -14.01 25.24
CA SER A 129 -27.27 -13.77 26.67
C SER A 129 -25.79 -13.83 27.08
N LEU A 130 -25.42 -13.20 28.20
CA LEU A 130 -24.01 -13.18 28.62
C LEU A 130 -23.44 -14.58 28.89
N ALA A 131 -24.21 -15.47 29.52
CA ALA A 131 -23.74 -16.84 29.82
C ALA A 131 -23.59 -17.72 28.56
N GLU A 132 -24.29 -17.37 27.48
CA GLU A 132 -24.22 -18.04 26.18
C GLU A 132 -23.05 -17.50 25.33
N GLU A 133 -22.81 -16.19 25.35
CA GLU A 133 -21.65 -15.59 24.69
C GLU A 133 -20.33 -15.88 25.43
N PHE A 134 -20.36 -15.83 26.76
CA PHE A 134 -19.24 -16.01 27.67
C PHE A 134 -19.54 -17.15 28.68
N PRO A 135 -19.49 -18.41 28.21
CA PRO A 135 -19.58 -19.57 29.09
C PRO A 135 -18.34 -19.68 29.99
N GLU A 136 -18.50 -20.34 31.13
CA GLU A 136 -17.42 -20.59 32.09
C GLU A 136 -16.26 -21.37 31.45
N GLY A 137 -15.03 -21.02 31.87
CA GLY A 137 -13.79 -21.53 31.28
C GLY A 137 -13.39 -20.92 29.93
N SER A 138 -14.25 -20.12 29.28
CA SER A 138 -13.91 -19.53 27.98
C SER A 138 -12.78 -18.49 28.06
N THR A 139 -11.85 -18.55 27.11
CA THR A 139 -10.70 -17.64 27.05
C THR A 139 -11.10 -16.27 26.53
N ILE A 140 -10.63 -15.23 27.21
CA ILE A 140 -10.93 -13.83 26.94
C ILE A 140 -9.70 -12.94 27.14
N PHE A 141 -9.74 -11.73 26.58
CA PHE A 141 -8.81 -10.65 26.89
C PHE A 141 -9.56 -9.50 27.57
N LEU A 142 -8.96 -8.92 28.62
CA LEU A 142 -9.50 -7.74 29.29
C LEU A 142 -9.17 -6.46 28.49
N LEU A 143 -10.08 -5.50 28.48
CA LEU A 143 -9.92 -4.18 27.83
C LEU A 143 -10.03 -3.03 28.84
N GLU A 144 -9.84 -3.28 30.13
CA GLU A 144 -9.77 -2.22 31.15
C GLU A 144 -8.36 -1.63 31.29
N GLU A 145 -8.29 -0.38 31.75
CA GLU A 145 -7.06 0.38 32.04
C GLU A 145 -6.05 -0.37 32.94
N SER A 146 -6.54 -1.24 33.82
CA SER A 146 -5.77 -1.98 34.84
C SER A 146 -4.91 -3.12 34.28
N ALA A 147 -5.43 -3.86 33.30
CA ALA A 147 -4.82 -5.08 32.74
C ALA A 147 -5.16 -5.25 31.24
N TYR A 148 -5.08 -4.16 30.49
CA TYR A 148 -5.44 -4.11 29.07
C TYR A 148 -4.64 -5.13 28.23
N GLY A 149 -5.35 -6.00 27.53
CA GLY A 149 -4.80 -7.07 26.70
C GLY A 149 -4.21 -8.26 27.47
N THR A 150 -4.40 -8.33 28.79
CA THR A 150 -4.13 -9.55 29.56
C THR A 150 -5.15 -10.63 29.19
N VAL A 151 -4.65 -11.85 29.00
CA VAL A 151 -5.47 -13.05 28.76
C VAL A 151 -5.95 -13.64 30.10
N GLY A 152 -7.15 -14.22 30.09
CA GLY A 152 -7.69 -14.95 31.22
C GLY A 152 -8.88 -15.84 30.83
N LYS A 153 -9.56 -16.36 31.83
CA LYS A 153 -10.74 -17.24 31.67
C LYS A 153 -11.93 -16.68 32.43
N VAL A 154 -13.13 -16.83 31.86
CA VAL A 154 -14.39 -16.53 32.57
C VAL A 154 -14.59 -17.55 33.68
N SER A 155 -14.73 -17.09 34.93
CA SER A 155 -14.92 -17.96 36.10
C SER A 155 -16.34 -17.99 36.63
N SER A 156 -17.15 -16.95 36.36
CA SER A 156 -18.60 -16.96 36.56
C SER A 156 -19.28 -15.84 35.77
N THR A 157 -20.52 -16.06 35.32
CA THR A 157 -21.26 -15.06 34.53
C THR A 157 -22.61 -14.72 35.17
N THR A 158 -22.79 -13.44 35.53
CA THR A 158 -24.05 -12.88 36.05
C THR A 158 -24.88 -12.29 34.90
N LYS A 159 -26.14 -11.90 35.17
CA LYS A 159 -27.07 -11.34 34.17
C LYS A 159 -26.56 -10.08 33.44
N SER A 160 -25.64 -9.33 34.03
CA SER A 160 -25.16 -8.02 33.55
C SER A 160 -23.63 -7.89 33.45
N THR A 161 -22.90 -8.64 34.28
CA THR A 161 -21.45 -8.57 34.45
C THR A 161 -20.88 -9.97 34.67
N LEU A 162 -19.56 -10.12 34.51
CA LEU A 162 -18.85 -11.40 34.61
C LEU A 162 -17.64 -11.28 35.53
N SER A 163 -17.18 -12.43 36.02
CA SER A 163 -15.92 -12.57 36.76
C SER A 163 -14.92 -13.33 35.91
N ALA A 164 -13.65 -12.96 36.01
CA ALA A 164 -12.58 -13.58 35.24
C ALA A 164 -11.28 -13.71 36.04
N ASP A 165 -10.58 -14.82 35.79
CA ASP A 165 -9.31 -15.15 36.41
C ASP A 165 -8.21 -14.85 35.39
N LEU A 166 -7.29 -13.93 35.72
CA LEU A 166 -6.34 -13.32 34.80
C LEU A 166 -4.88 -13.64 35.17
N ASP A 167 -4.06 -13.97 34.17
CA ASP A 167 -2.61 -14.21 34.33
C ASP A 167 -1.82 -12.90 34.12
N VAL A 168 -1.64 -12.11 35.19
CA VAL A 168 -1.01 -10.78 35.13
C VAL A 168 0.50 -10.85 35.42
N TYR A 169 1.33 -10.30 34.54
CA TYR A 169 2.73 -9.99 34.83
C TYR A 169 2.90 -8.50 35.18
N PRO A 170 3.26 -8.13 36.42
CA PRO A 170 3.36 -6.73 36.84
C PRO A 170 4.34 -5.85 36.04
N SER A 171 5.27 -6.46 35.28
CA SER A 171 6.23 -5.74 34.43
C SER A 171 5.80 -5.57 32.96
N ASP A 172 4.65 -6.09 32.54
CA ASP A 172 4.16 -5.97 31.15
C ASP A 172 4.10 -4.50 30.68
N ASN A 173 3.50 -3.61 31.48
CA ASN A 173 3.33 -2.20 31.10
C ASN A 173 4.66 -1.44 30.97
N SER A 174 5.70 -1.80 31.74
CA SER A 174 7.05 -1.27 31.52
C SER A 174 7.68 -1.84 30.25
N GLU A 175 7.61 -3.17 30.08
CA GLU A 175 8.24 -3.88 28.96
C GLU A 175 7.65 -3.46 27.60
N ASN A 176 6.35 -3.13 27.55
CA ASN A 176 5.67 -2.62 26.35
C ASN A 176 6.21 -1.25 25.87
N ASN A 177 6.94 -0.52 26.72
CA ASN A 177 7.57 0.76 26.38
C ASN A 177 9.06 0.60 26.03
N ASP A 178 9.76 -0.39 26.58
CA ASP A 178 11.17 -0.67 26.28
C ASP A 178 11.39 -0.96 24.78
N PHE A 179 10.47 -1.69 24.13
CA PHE A 179 10.52 -1.94 22.68
C PHE A 179 10.38 -0.66 21.84
N ARG A 180 9.50 0.27 22.25
CA ARG A 180 9.41 1.59 21.60
C ARG A 180 10.67 2.41 21.82
N ALA A 181 11.30 2.33 23.00
CA ALA A 181 12.55 3.03 23.28
C ALA A 181 13.68 2.62 22.33
N ILE A 182 13.77 1.33 21.93
CA ILE A 182 14.69 0.88 20.86
C ILE A 182 14.37 1.59 19.53
N VAL A 183 13.10 1.60 19.10
CA VAL A 183 12.70 2.18 17.81
C VAL A 183 12.75 3.71 17.76
N ILE A 184 12.68 4.38 18.91
CA ILE A 184 12.93 5.83 19.05
C ILE A 184 14.44 6.13 19.11
N GLY A 185 15.22 5.29 19.80
CA GLY A 185 16.68 5.42 19.93
C GLY A 185 17.48 4.99 18.69
N ARG A 186 16.85 4.32 17.71
CA ARG A 186 17.51 3.90 16.46
C ARG A 186 18.13 5.10 15.75
N LYS A 187 19.35 4.94 15.23
CA LYS A 187 20.00 5.97 14.41
C LYS A 187 19.18 6.18 13.13
N SER A 188 18.55 7.34 13.02
CA SER A 188 17.94 7.78 11.75
C SER A 188 18.99 7.72 10.64
N SER A 189 18.61 7.23 9.47
CA SER A 189 19.48 7.24 8.30
C SER A 189 19.30 8.56 7.56
N ASP A 190 20.36 9.35 7.45
CA ASP A 190 20.34 10.55 6.62
C ASP A 190 20.16 10.16 5.15
N TYR A 191 19.06 10.62 4.55
CA TYR A 191 18.74 10.44 3.14
C TYR A 191 19.05 11.70 2.34
N TYR A 192 19.82 11.54 1.28
CA TYR A 192 20.22 12.59 0.36
C TYR A 192 19.42 12.51 -0.92
N SER A 193 18.97 13.67 -1.41
CA SER A 193 18.25 13.75 -2.68
C SER A 193 19.06 13.16 -3.84
N PHE A 194 18.38 12.66 -4.87
CA PHE A 194 18.98 12.05 -6.06
C PHE A 194 20.27 12.73 -6.57
N TYR A 195 20.23 14.06 -6.70
CA TYR A 195 21.34 14.88 -7.20
C TYR A 195 22.47 15.02 -6.18
N ASN A 196 22.14 15.20 -4.89
CA ASN A 196 23.11 15.31 -3.82
C ASN A 196 23.86 13.98 -3.61
N ALA A 197 23.16 12.85 -3.68
CA ALA A 197 23.76 11.52 -3.61
C ALA A 197 24.75 11.26 -4.77
N ALA A 198 24.42 11.67 -6.01
CA ALA A 198 25.32 11.56 -7.17
C ALA A 198 26.60 12.41 -6.98
N ASN A 199 26.43 13.65 -6.52
CA ASN A 199 27.54 14.56 -6.23
C ASN A 199 28.46 14.03 -5.11
N LEU A 200 27.88 13.52 -4.01
CA LEU A 200 28.62 12.93 -2.88
C LEU A 200 29.35 11.63 -3.26
N ALA A 201 28.78 10.83 -4.17
CA ALA A 201 29.42 9.65 -4.74
C ALA A 201 30.41 9.97 -5.89
N ARG A 202 30.49 11.23 -6.35
CA ARG A 202 31.30 11.70 -7.49
C ARG A 202 31.05 10.88 -8.77
N ILE A 203 29.79 10.66 -9.13
CA ILE A 203 29.36 10.01 -10.39
C ILE A 203 28.27 10.83 -11.08
N THR A 204 28.02 10.57 -12.37
CA THR A 204 26.88 11.21 -13.03
C THR A 204 25.55 10.72 -12.43
N THR A 205 24.53 11.57 -12.53
CA THR A 205 23.15 11.20 -12.21
C THR A 205 22.66 10.01 -13.05
N LEU A 206 23.13 9.87 -14.29
CA LEU A 206 22.80 8.75 -15.17
C LEU A 206 23.41 7.43 -14.68
N ALA A 207 24.69 7.44 -14.26
CA ALA A 207 25.31 6.27 -13.67
C ALA A 207 24.65 5.88 -12.33
N LEU A 208 24.33 6.85 -11.47
CA LEU A 208 23.58 6.57 -10.23
C LEU A 208 22.20 5.97 -10.54
N ALA A 209 21.49 6.51 -11.55
CA ALA A 209 20.18 6.00 -11.96
C ALA A 209 20.21 4.52 -12.34
N LYS A 210 21.27 4.09 -13.05
CA LYS A 210 21.46 2.73 -13.54
C LYS A 210 21.99 1.80 -12.44
N ILE A 211 23.08 2.16 -11.76
CA ILE A 211 23.74 1.27 -10.79
C ILE A 211 22.86 1.01 -9.55
N ALA A 212 22.01 1.95 -9.15
CA ALA A 212 21.05 1.74 -8.07
C ALA A 212 19.80 0.95 -8.49
N SER A 213 19.65 0.60 -9.77
CA SER A 213 18.62 -0.30 -10.29
C SER A 213 19.22 -1.68 -10.61
N SER A 214 18.49 -2.54 -11.33
CA SER A 214 19.09 -3.75 -11.90
C SER A 214 19.82 -3.40 -13.20
N PHE A 215 21.10 -3.75 -13.27
CA PHE A 215 21.96 -3.53 -14.44
C PHE A 215 22.38 -4.91 -14.97
N LEU A 216 21.76 -5.32 -16.07
CA LEU A 216 21.90 -6.66 -16.65
C LEU A 216 22.93 -6.68 -17.78
N VAL A 217 23.95 -7.51 -17.61
CA VAL A 217 25.04 -7.74 -18.56
C VAL A 217 24.91 -9.15 -19.15
N ILE A 218 25.27 -9.30 -20.43
CA ILE A 218 25.27 -10.59 -21.14
C ILE A 218 26.70 -11.15 -21.20
N THR A 219 26.91 -12.29 -20.53
CA THR A 219 28.12 -13.13 -20.57
C THR A 219 28.29 -13.77 -21.96
N SER A 220 29.51 -14.17 -22.37
CA SER A 220 29.73 -14.77 -23.70
C SER A 220 28.89 -16.02 -23.95
N ASP A 221 28.59 -16.79 -22.90
CA ASP A 221 27.64 -17.91 -22.87
C ASP A 221 26.18 -17.53 -23.19
N GLY A 222 25.88 -16.24 -23.41
CA GLY A 222 24.52 -15.70 -23.50
C GLY A 222 23.79 -15.57 -22.16
N ALA A 223 24.43 -15.99 -21.05
CA ALA A 223 23.88 -15.91 -19.71
C ALA A 223 23.71 -14.45 -19.25
N LYS A 224 22.64 -14.16 -18.49
CA LYS A 224 22.33 -12.81 -18.00
C LYS A 224 22.73 -12.66 -16.54
N SER A 225 23.68 -11.76 -16.27
CA SER A 225 24.20 -11.47 -14.93
C SER A 225 23.79 -10.07 -14.48
N ASN A 226 23.24 -9.94 -13.27
CA ASN A 226 22.94 -8.64 -12.67
C ASN A 226 24.16 -8.10 -11.91
N LEU A 227 24.67 -6.95 -12.34
CA LEU A 227 25.75 -6.22 -11.69
C LEU A 227 25.25 -4.94 -10.98
N GLY A 228 23.94 -4.65 -11.04
CA GLY A 228 23.33 -3.50 -10.40
C GLY A 228 23.02 -3.74 -8.91
N LEU A 229 23.19 -2.71 -8.09
CA LEU A 229 22.91 -2.74 -6.65
C LEU A 229 21.44 -2.97 -6.33
N SER A 230 20.53 -2.83 -7.31
CA SER A 230 19.13 -3.29 -7.22
C SER A 230 18.37 -2.70 -6.02
N LEU A 231 18.64 -1.44 -5.69
CA LEU A 231 18.06 -0.73 -4.55
C LEU A 231 16.65 -0.19 -4.86
N LYS A 232 16.39 0.18 -6.12
CA LYS A 232 15.11 0.72 -6.59
C LYS A 232 14.53 -0.06 -7.76
N PHE A 233 13.22 -0.30 -7.72
CA PHE A 233 12.45 -0.96 -8.77
C PHE A 233 11.24 -0.12 -9.15
N ASP A 234 11.47 0.97 -9.89
CA ASP A 234 10.44 1.99 -10.17
C ASP A 234 9.20 1.40 -10.87
N ALA A 235 9.40 0.51 -11.85
CA ALA A 235 8.32 -0.18 -12.57
C ALA A 235 7.58 -1.26 -11.75
N LYS A 236 8.06 -1.60 -10.54
CA LYS A 236 7.38 -2.50 -9.58
C LYS A 236 6.89 -1.78 -8.32
N GLY A 237 7.24 -0.51 -8.15
CA GLY A 237 6.96 0.22 -6.92
C GLY A 237 7.67 -0.34 -5.67
N LEU A 238 8.91 -0.85 -5.79
CA LEU A 238 9.68 -1.40 -4.65
C LEU A 238 10.96 -0.61 -4.35
N LYS A 239 11.33 -0.55 -3.05
CA LYS A 239 12.52 0.08 -2.47
C LYS A 239 13.27 -0.90 -1.56
N VAL A 240 14.57 -0.70 -1.36
CA VAL A 240 15.35 -1.40 -0.32
C VAL A 240 15.51 -0.51 0.91
N ILE A 241 15.07 -1.01 2.07
CA ILE A 241 15.07 -0.33 3.39
C ILE A 241 16.49 0.01 3.83
N GLY A 242 16.68 1.22 4.40
CA GLY A 242 17.98 1.69 4.89
C GLY A 242 18.97 2.09 3.79
N TYR A 243 18.64 1.86 2.52
CA TYR A 243 19.45 2.21 1.35
C TYR A 243 18.76 3.23 0.44
N SER A 244 17.44 3.12 0.26
CA SER A 244 16.69 3.94 -0.70
C SER A 244 15.26 4.25 -0.24
N GLN A 245 14.76 5.42 -0.63
CA GLN A 245 13.37 5.81 -0.47
C GLN A 245 12.89 6.64 -1.66
N LYS A 246 11.60 6.93 -1.72
CA LYS A 246 11.01 7.85 -2.70
C LYS A 246 10.30 8.97 -1.93
N SER A 247 10.77 10.20 -2.11
CA SER A 247 10.20 11.39 -1.47
C SER A 247 8.76 11.68 -1.93
N GLU A 248 8.05 12.52 -1.18
CA GLU A 248 6.75 13.09 -1.58
C GLU A 248 6.78 13.77 -2.97
N SER A 249 7.95 14.19 -3.43
CA SER A 249 8.15 14.78 -4.76
C SER A 249 8.18 13.75 -5.90
N GLY A 250 8.03 12.46 -5.59
CA GLY A 250 8.16 11.34 -6.52
C GLY A 250 9.60 11.01 -6.92
N LYS A 251 10.60 11.67 -6.33
CA LYS A 251 12.03 11.48 -6.64
C LYS A 251 12.68 10.50 -5.66
N TRP A 252 13.65 9.74 -6.17
CA TRP A 252 14.43 8.76 -5.40
C TRP A 252 15.52 9.43 -4.56
N ASP A 253 15.56 9.11 -3.27
CA ASP A 253 16.61 9.55 -2.34
C ASP A 253 17.38 8.32 -1.83
N TYR A 254 18.65 8.53 -1.46
CA TYR A 254 19.56 7.47 -1.05
C TYR A 254 20.22 7.78 0.28
N SER A 255 20.37 6.75 1.13
CA SER A 255 21.03 6.91 2.43
C SER A 255 22.55 7.05 2.30
N GLN A 256 23.20 7.49 3.38
CA GLN A 256 24.66 7.45 3.49
C GLN A 256 25.25 6.05 3.20
N LYS A 257 24.60 4.97 3.68
CA LYS A 257 25.03 3.58 3.42
C LYS A 257 25.09 3.27 1.91
N THR A 258 24.15 3.77 1.11
CA THR A 258 24.18 3.66 -0.35
C THR A 258 25.33 4.44 -0.98
N ILE A 259 25.54 5.69 -0.54
CA ILE A 259 26.57 6.57 -1.10
C ILE A 259 27.96 5.93 -0.92
N ASP A 260 28.25 5.36 0.24
CA ASP A 260 29.55 4.75 0.52
C ASP A 260 29.72 3.38 -0.16
N LEU A 261 28.65 2.58 -0.30
CA LEU A 261 28.65 1.36 -1.11
C LEU A 261 28.94 1.66 -2.60
N VAL A 262 28.36 2.74 -3.15
CA VAL A 262 28.61 3.19 -4.53
C VAL A 262 30.05 3.69 -4.70
N LYS A 263 30.62 4.41 -3.72
CA LYS A 263 32.04 4.81 -3.74
C LYS A 263 32.97 3.59 -3.74
N GLU A 264 32.72 2.58 -2.90
CA GLU A 264 33.54 1.36 -2.87
C GLU A 264 33.45 0.60 -4.20
N TYR A 265 32.24 0.47 -4.78
CA TYR A 265 32.06 -0.12 -6.11
C TYR A 265 32.90 0.63 -7.15
N LYS A 266 32.76 1.97 -7.24
CA LYS A 266 33.52 2.78 -8.22
C LYS A 266 35.04 2.65 -8.05
N THR A 267 35.50 2.50 -6.81
CA THR A 267 36.93 2.36 -6.50
C THR A 267 37.48 0.99 -6.89
N LYS A 268 36.64 -0.06 -6.91
CA LYS A 268 37.05 -1.44 -7.25
C LYS A 268 36.84 -1.83 -8.71
N PHE A 269 35.81 -1.28 -9.36
CA PHE A 269 35.41 -1.63 -10.72
C PHE A 269 35.07 -0.37 -11.55
N PRO A 270 36.05 0.53 -11.78
CA PRO A 270 35.83 1.81 -12.46
C PRO A 270 35.36 1.66 -13.93
N GLU A 271 35.68 0.54 -14.57
CA GLU A 271 35.32 0.22 -15.96
C GLU A 271 33.80 0.18 -16.15
N VAL A 272 33.09 -0.39 -15.16
CA VAL A 272 31.62 -0.44 -15.12
C VAL A 272 31.04 0.97 -15.13
N PHE A 273 31.57 1.87 -14.30
CA PHE A 273 31.06 3.24 -14.19
C PHE A 273 31.33 4.07 -15.45
N HIS A 274 32.47 3.85 -16.12
CA HIS A 274 32.75 4.49 -17.40
C HIS A 274 31.69 4.16 -18.46
N VAL A 275 31.28 2.89 -18.58
CA VAL A 275 30.20 2.50 -19.49
C VAL A 275 28.84 3.09 -19.08
N LEU A 276 28.55 3.14 -17.78
CA LEU A 276 27.28 3.67 -17.27
C LEU A 276 27.09 5.18 -17.51
N ASP A 277 28.17 5.95 -17.63
CA ASP A 277 28.10 7.38 -17.97
C ASP A 277 27.67 7.61 -19.43
N TYR A 278 28.07 6.74 -20.38
CA TYR A 278 27.88 6.98 -21.82
C TYR A 278 26.83 6.11 -22.55
N LYS A 279 26.71 4.81 -22.27
CA LYS A 279 25.85 3.91 -23.09
C LYS A 279 24.36 4.01 -22.72
N SER A 280 23.48 3.86 -23.71
CA SER A 280 22.02 3.99 -23.57
C SER A 280 21.37 2.81 -22.81
N ASN A 281 20.07 2.91 -22.54
CA ASN A 281 19.30 1.84 -21.88
C ASN A 281 19.24 0.58 -22.76
N GLY A 282 19.83 -0.52 -22.30
CA GLY A 282 19.85 -1.81 -22.97
C GLY A 282 20.58 -2.87 -22.13
N MET A 283 20.54 -4.13 -22.57
CA MET A 283 21.44 -5.18 -22.04
C MET A 283 22.77 -5.07 -22.78
N ILE A 284 23.87 -4.86 -22.05
CA ILE A 284 25.20 -4.65 -22.62
C ILE A 284 25.98 -5.99 -22.55
N PRO A 285 26.67 -6.45 -23.61
CA PRO A 285 27.52 -7.64 -23.50
C PRO A 285 28.78 -7.36 -22.66
N ALA A 286 29.32 -8.37 -21.99
CA ALA A 286 30.44 -8.20 -21.05
C ALA A 286 31.72 -7.67 -21.73
N SER A 287 31.97 -8.08 -22.97
CA SER A 287 33.07 -7.60 -23.82
C SER A 287 33.00 -6.09 -24.14
N GLU A 288 31.80 -5.51 -24.15
CA GLU A 288 31.56 -4.07 -24.31
C GLU A 288 31.81 -3.25 -23.04
N ILE A 289 32.19 -3.91 -21.94
CA ILE A 289 32.53 -3.30 -20.65
C ILE A 289 33.99 -3.57 -20.28
N PHE A 290 34.46 -4.81 -20.49
CA PHE A 290 35.83 -5.23 -20.18
C PHE A 290 36.61 -5.41 -21.49
N THR A 291 37.12 -4.31 -22.04
CA THR A 291 37.76 -4.24 -23.37
C THR A 291 39.29 -4.26 -23.31
N GLY A 292 39.87 -4.72 -22.19
CA GLY A 292 41.32 -4.85 -22.02
C GLY A 292 41.86 -6.12 -22.69
N PRO A 293 43.05 -6.08 -23.32
CA PRO A 293 43.58 -7.20 -24.10
C PRO A 293 43.82 -8.48 -23.27
N ASP A 294 44.15 -8.33 -21.99
CA ASP A 294 44.40 -9.44 -21.05
C ASP A 294 43.18 -9.76 -20.14
N MET A 295 41.99 -9.21 -20.45
CA MET A 295 40.81 -9.27 -19.57
C MET A 295 39.74 -10.25 -20.06
N ASP A 296 39.66 -11.43 -19.45
CA ASP A 296 38.45 -12.26 -19.53
C ASP A 296 37.27 -11.54 -18.85
N ALA A 297 36.38 -11.01 -19.70
CA ALA A 297 35.18 -10.29 -19.31
C ALA A 297 34.26 -11.12 -18.39
N ASP A 298 34.18 -12.43 -18.57
CA ASP A 298 33.30 -13.28 -17.77
C ASP A 298 33.91 -13.73 -16.45
N THR A 299 35.24 -13.77 -16.35
CA THR A 299 35.92 -13.75 -15.05
C THR A 299 35.65 -12.45 -14.29
N LYS A 300 35.68 -11.28 -14.95
CA LYS A 300 35.35 -10.00 -14.31
C LYS A 300 33.88 -9.90 -13.86
N VAL A 301 32.94 -10.37 -14.66
CA VAL A 301 31.52 -10.51 -14.27
C VAL A 301 31.35 -11.40 -13.03
N ARG A 302 32.08 -12.52 -12.96
CA ARG A 302 32.07 -13.43 -11.79
C ARG A 302 32.71 -12.80 -10.55
N GLU A 303 33.80 -12.06 -10.71
CA GLU A 303 34.48 -11.33 -9.62
C GLU A 303 33.56 -10.28 -8.99
N ILE A 304 32.91 -9.44 -9.81
CA ILE A 304 31.96 -8.42 -9.35
C ILE A 304 30.79 -9.07 -8.62
N ARG A 305 30.21 -10.13 -9.18
CA ARG A 305 29.10 -10.88 -8.54
C ARG A 305 29.51 -11.45 -7.17
N LYS A 306 30.74 -11.97 -7.04
CA LYS A 306 31.29 -12.44 -5.76
C LYS A 306 31.50 -11.29 -4.76
N TRP A 307 31.97 -10.12 -5.20
CA TRP A 307 32.07 -8.93 -4.34
C TRP A 307 30.69 -8.42 -3.87
N LEU A 308 29.69 -8.36 -4.78
CA LEU A 308 28.31 -7.99 -4.44
C LEU A 308 27.70 -8.94 -3.41
N GLN A 309 27.93 -10.25 -3.54
CA GLN A 309 27.55 -11.24 -2.54
C GLN A 309 28.28 -11.02 -1.19
N THR A 310 29.60 -10.75 -1.23
CA THR A 310 30.41 -10.43 -0.03
C THR A 310 29.95 -9.16 0.68
N LYS A 311 29.22 -8.27 -0.02
CA LYS A 311 28.62 -7.04 0.51
C LYS A 311 27.15 -7.20 0.94
N GLY A 312 26.57 -8.41 0.86
CA GLY A 312 25.17 -8.67 1.21
C GLY A 312 24.15 -8.06 0.24
N VAL A 313 24.59 -7.56 -0.94
CA VAL A 313 23.71 -6.87 -1.91
C VAL A 313 22.69 -7.82 -2.53
N LEU A 314 23.00 -9.12 -2.58
CA LEU A 314 22.07 -10.16 -3.02
C LEU A 314 21.04 -10.55 -1.94
N ASP A 315 21.27 -10.15 -0.68
CA ASP A 315 20.42 -10.45 0.48
C ASP A 315 19.49 -9.27 0.82
N PHE A 316 19.44 -8.25 -0.03
CA PHE A 316 18.58 -7.07 0.14
C PHE A 316 17.12 -7.39 -0.19
N GLU A 317 16.25 -7.30 0.80
CA GLU A 317 14.79 -7.44 0.65
C GLU A 317 14.18 -6.18 -0.02
N PRO A 318 13.50 -6.31 -1.18
CA PRO A 318 12.79 -5.20 -1.82
C PRO A 318 11.34 -5.13 -1.32
N VAL A 319 11.00 -4.11 -0.53
CA VAL A 319 9.66 -3.90 0.03
C VAL A 319 8.86 -2.88 -0.80
N PRO A 320 7.51 -2.86 -0.71
CA PRO A 320 6.69 -1.83 -1.35
C PRO A 320 7.11 -0.40 -0.97
N LEU A 321 6.99 0.53 -1.92
CA LEU A 321 7.30 1.96 -1.73
C LEU A 321 6.59 2.57 -0.50
N ILE A 322 5.34 2.14 -0.29
CA ILE A 322 4.45 2.60 0.77
C ILE A 322 4.89 2.08 2.15
N CYS A 323 5.33 0.81 2.24
CA CYS A 323 5.67 0.14 3.49
C CYS A 323 6.75 0.87 4.31
N ASP A 324 6.55 0.99 5.63
CA ASP A 324 7.64 1.32 6.56
C ASP A 324 8.03 0.06 7.34
N LYS A 325 9.34 -0.24 7.43
CA LYS A 325 9.88 -1.47 8.02
C LYS A 325 11.21 -1.19 8.70
N LEU A 326 11.44 -1.80 9.85
CA LEU A 326 12.68 -1.66 10.62
C LEU A 326 13.87 -2.29 9.88
N THR A 327 15.06 -1.75 10.13
CA THR A 327 16.31 -2.35 9.66
C THR A 327 16.61 -3.63 10.45
N LYS A 328 17.23 -4.61 9.79
CA LYS A 328 17.69 -5.88 10.40
C LYS A 328 18.54 -5.67 11.66
N GLU A 329 19.32 -4.58 11.71
CA GLU A 329 20.08 -4.13 12.89
C GLU A 329 19.15 -3.94 14.11
N THR A 330 18.09 -3.13 13.97
CA THR A 330 17.11 -2.86 15.05
C THR A 330 16.21 -4.07 15.36
N ILE A 331 15.93 -4.93 14.39
CA ILE A 331 15.15 -6.16 14.62
C ILE A 331 15.93 -7.15 15.50
N ALA A 332 17.25 -7.28 15.31
CA ALA A 332 18.10 -8.09 16.19
C ALA A 332 18.19 -7.54 17.62
N GLU A 333 18.16 -6.21 17.79
CA GLU A 333 18.08 -5.57 19.13
C GLU A 333 16.74 -5.88 19.82
N ILE A 334 15.63 -5.83 19.08
CA ILE A 334 14.28 -6.20 19.56
C ILE A 334 14.23 -7.68 19.97
N GLU A 335 14.74 -8.60 19.14
CA GLU A 335 14.85 -10.02 19.50
C GLU A 335 15.68 -10.23 20.76
N SER A 336 16.83 -9.53 20.88
CA SER A 336 17.69 -9.60 22.06
C SER A 336 17.02 -9.08 23.34
N LEU A 337 16.08 -8.13 23.24
CA LEU A 337 15.30 -7.64 24.39
C LEU A 337 14.14 -8.60 24.73
N ALA A 338 13.43 -9.12 23.73
CA ALA A 338 12.40 -10.15 23.92
C ALA A 338 12.96 -11.42 24.60
N ASP A 339 14.13 -11.90 24.15
CA ASP A 339 14.84 -13.04 24.75
C ASP A 339 15.15 -12.84 26.24
N LYS A 340 15.50 -11.61 26.66
CA LYS A 340 15.77 -11.26 28.06
C LYS A 340 14.48 -11.23 28.88
N ILE A 341 13.40 -10.68 28.32
CA ILE A 341 12.07 -10.65 28.95
C ILE A 341 11.52 -12.07 29.16
N VAL A 342 11.57 -12.93 28.15
CA VAL A 342 11.09 -14.32 28.26
C VAL A 342 11.85 -15.09 29.34
N LYS A 343 13.18 -14.96 29.37
CA LYS A 343 14.02 -15.56 30.43
C LYS A 343 13.63 -15.03 31.82
N LYS A 344 13.46 -13.71 31.99
CA LYS A 344 12.99 -13.09 33.24
C LYS A 344 11.59 -13.54 33.66
N LYS A 345 10.65 -13.71 32.72
CA LYS A 345 9.29 -14.18 33.03
C LYS A 345 9.24 -15.65 33.44
N SER A 346 10.10 -16.50 32.86
CA SER A 346 10.20 -17.91 33.23
C SER A 346 10.64 -18.17 34.68
N SER A 347 11.32 -17.21 35.33
CA SER A 347 11.73 -17.32 36.75
C SER A 347 10.82 -16.62 37.75
N VAL A 348 9.90 -15.75 37.30
CA VAL A 348 8.97 -15.00 38.18
C VAL A 348 7.57 -15.60 38.20
N GLY A 349 7.11 -16.18 37.08
CA GLY A 349 5.74 -16.68 36.92
C GLY A 349 4.69 -15.56 36.75
N PRO A 350 3.47 -15.91 36.29
CA PRO A 350 2.33 -15.00 36.31
C PRO A 350 1.81 -14.80 37.74
N LYS A 351 1.03 -13.74 37.96
CA LYS A 351 0.16 -13.61 39.14
C LYS A 351 -1.28 -13.80 38.70
N GLU A 352 -1.90 -14.86 39.21
CA GLU A 352 -3.34 -15.09 39.07
C GLU A 352 -4.11 -14.03 39.86
N ILE A 353 -5.02 -13.31 39.19
CA ILE A 353 -5.86 -12.26 39.80
C ILE A 353 -7.30 -12.47 39.33
N ILE A 354 -8.20 -12.67 40.27
CA ILE A 354 -9.65 -12.70 40.03
C ILE A 354 -10.17 -11.27 40.01
N ILE A 355 -10.78 -10.85 38.91
CA ILE A 355 -11.52 -9.58 38.79
C ILE A 355 -13.01 -9.90 38.65
N THR A 356 -13.84 -9.20 39.42
CA THR A 356 -15.31 -9.35 39.45
C THR A 356 -16.00 -8.10 38.89
N ASP A 357 -17.29 -8.22 38.57
CA ASP A 357 -18.16 -7.16 38.04
C ASP A 357 -17.71 -6.53 36.70
N ILE A 358 -17.00 -7.31 35.87
CA ILE A 358 -16.50 -6.88 34.57
C ILE A 358 -17.69 -6.74 33.60
N HIS A 359 -17.78 -5.60 32.89
CA HIS A 359 -18.84 -5.36 31.91
C HIS A 359 -18.58 -6.06 30.56
N ARG A 360 -19.64 -6.40 29.80
CA ARG A 360 -19.56 -7.00 28.44
C ARG A 360 -18.57 -6.27 27.51
N GLN A 361 -18.56 -4.93 27.60
CA GLN A 361 -17.70 -4.09 26.77
C GLN A 361 -16.24 -4.00 27.27
N ALA A 362 -15.96 -4.39 28.51
CA ALA A 362 -14.61 -4.48 29.06
C ALA A 362 -13.88 -5.79 28.68
N VAL A 363 -14.52 -6.67 27.90
CA VAL A 363 -14.00 -7.98 27.50
C VAL A 363 -13.97 -8.13 25.99
N LEU A 364 -12.98 -8.86 25.47
CA LEU A 364 -12.84 -9.27 24.08
C LEU A 364 -12.67 -10.80 23.99
N LYS A 365 -13.56 -11.47 23.24
CA LYS A 365 -13.44 -12.90 22.90
C LYS A 365 -12.57 -13.06 21.64
N PRO A 366 -11.74 -14.11 21.50
CA PRO A 366 -10.95 -14.37 20.28
C PRO A 366 -11.77 -14.27 18.98
N SER A 367 -12.95 -14.87 18.95
CA SER A 367 -13.85 -14.85 17.78
C SER A 367 -14.51 -13.49 17.47
N GLN A 368 -14.41 -12.50 18.37
CA GLN A 368 -14.88 -11.13 18.12
C GLN A 368 -13.82 -10.26 17.41
N ALA A 369 -12.56 -10.68 17.36
CA ALA A 369 -11.43 -9.88 16.84
C ALA A 369 -11.69 -9.28 15.45
N ILE A 370 -12.14 -10.13 14.51
CA ILE A 370 -12.47 -9.79 13.12
C ILE A 370 -13.43 -8.58 13.00
N TYR A 371 -14.38 -8.45 13.92
CA TYR A 371 -15.42 -7.41 13.89
C TYR A 371 -15.12 -6.21 14.79
N ARG A 372 -14.21 -6.38 15.77
CA ARG A 372 -14.03 -5.44 16.89
C ARG A 372 -12.64 -4.79 16.93
N LEU A 373 -11.62 -5.39 16.33
CA LEU A 373 -10.28 -4.81 16.16
C LEU A 373 -10.12 -4.09 14.80
N GLN A 374 -11.23 -3.79 14.13
CA GLN A 374 -11.25 -2.99 12.91
C GLN A 374 -10.76 -1.56 13.17
N ASP A 375 -10.12 -0.95 12.16
CA ASP A 375 -9.60 0.42 12.17
C ASP A 375 -8.61 0.75 13.32
N GLN A 376 -7.98 -0.26 13.93
CA GLN A 376 -6.89 -0.07 14.91
C GLN A 376 -5.61 0.47 14.24
N ARG A 377 -4.97 1.45 14.86
CA ARG A 377 -3.67 2.01 14.45
C ARG A 377 -2.51 1.23 15.06
N PHE A 378 -1.41 1.16 14.32
CA PHE A 378 -0.14 0.57 14.73
C PHE A 378 1.02 1.46 14.28
N ALA A 379 2.07 1.55 15.09
CA ALA A 379 3.35 2.16 14.76
C ALA A 379 4.49 1.12 14.87
N LEU A 380 5.63 1.40 14.22
CA LEU A 380 6.83 0.55 14.38
C LEU A 380 7.32 0.57 15.84
N GLY A 381 7.63 -0.61 16.37
CA GLY A 381 8.00 -0.79 17.78
C GLY A 381 6.81 -0.92 18.74
N ASP A 382 5.56 -0.85 18.24
CA ASP A 382 4.39 -1.15 19.08
C ASP A 382 4.37 -2.61 19.50
N ARG A 383 3.99 -2.84 20.75
CA ARG A 383 3.74 -4.17 21.30
C ARG A 383 2.37 -4.66 20.86
N VAL A 384 2.31 -5.92 20.43
CA VAL A 384 1.06 -6.58 20.05
C VAL A 384 0.91 -7.93 20.75
N ILE A 385 -0.34 -8.38 20.88
CA ILE A 385 -0.69 -9.75 21.27
C ILE A 385 -1.63 -10.37 20.23
N MET A 386 -1.43 -11.65 19.91
CA MET A 386 -2.34 -12.39 19.04
C MET A 386 -3.66 -12.67 19.77
N VAL A 387 -4.76 -12.16 19.24
CA VAL A 387 -6.11 -12.33 19.80
C VAL A 387 -6.92 -13.38 19.05
N GLN A 388 -6.65 -13.58 17.75
CA GLN A 388 -7.32 -14.61 16.98
C GLN A 388 -6.89 -16.02 17.45
N ASP A 389 -7.87 -16.93 17.53
CA ASP A 389 -7.68 -18.35 17.91
C ASP A 389 -7.28 -19.26 16.73
N SER A 390 -7.42 -18.74 15.52
CA SER A 390 -7.30 -19.43 14.25
C SER A 390 -6.23 -18.76 13.38
N GLY A 391 -5.21 -19.52 12.96
CA GLY A 391 -4.13 -18.99 12.12
C GLY A 391 -2.83 -19.77 12.25
N SER A 392 -1.72 -19.14 11.85
CA SER A 392 -0.36 -19.67 11.96
C SER A 392 0.31 -19.36 13.30
N VAL A 393 -0.22 -18.42 14.08
CA VAL A 393 0.31 -17.94 15.36
C VAL A 393 -0.62 -18.41 16.49
N PRO A 394 -0.10 -19.01 17.58
CA PRO A 394 -0.91 -19.39 18.73
C PRO A 394 -1.54 -18.19 19.45
N LEU A 395 -2.69 -18.43 20.07
CA LEU A 395 -3.42 -17.45 20.88
C LEU A 395 -2.55 -16.87 22.01
N ALA A 396 -2.73 -15.58 22.32
CA ALA A 396 -2.07 -14.85 23.40
C ALA A 396 -0.53 -14.72 23.31
N VAL A 397 0.10 -15.13 22.20
CA VAL A 397 1.53 -14.87 21.97
C VAL A 397 1.77 -13.37 21.78
N LYS A 398 2.74 -12.81 22.51
CA LYS A 398 3.14 -11.40 22.40
C LYS A 398 4.27 -11.21 21.38
N GLY A 399 4.28 -10.06 20.72
CA GLY A 399 5.25 -9.68 19.70
C GLY A 399 5.43 -8.18 19.57
N VAL A 400 6.15 -7.76 18.54
CA VAL A 400 6.48 -6.35 18.24
C VAL A 400 6.29 -6.10 16.75
N VAL A 401 5.65 -4.98 16.40
CA VAL A 401 5.46 -4.56 15.01
C VAL A 401 6.79 -4.08 14.43
N VAL A 402 7.30 -4.80 13.43
CA VAL A 402 8.55 -4.47 12.71
C VAL A 402 8.33 -3.97 11.29
N GLY A 403 7.13 -4.10 10.74
CA GLY A 403 6.75 -3.55 9.44
C GLY A 403 5.25 -3.22 9.33
N LEU A 404 4.93 -2.19 8.56
CA LEU A 404 3.58 -1.71 8.28
C LEU A 404 3.33 -1.72 6.77
N TYR A 405 2.22 -2.31 6.33
CA TYR A 405 1.73 -2.29 4.94
C TYR A 405 0.34 -1.62 4.89
N GLU A 406 -0.36 -1.68 3.76
CA GLU A 406 -1.68 -1.04 3.61
C GLU A 406 -2.83 -1.80 4.30
N GLU A 407 -2.73 -3.13 4.41
CA GLU A 407 -3.77 -4.02 4.98
C GLU A 407 -3.22 -5.00 6.05
N SER A 408 -1.91 -4.99 6.29
CA SER A 408 -1.22 -5.97 7.15
C SER A 408 0.02 -5.40 7.85
N ILE A 409 0.54 -6.15 8.82
CA ILE A 409 1.73 -5.83 9.62
C ILE A 409 2.70 -7.01 9.66
N ASP A 410 4.00 -6.73 9.61
CA ASP A 410 5.05 -7.71 9.97
C ASP A 410 5.28 -7.65 11.48
N VAL A 411 5.11 -8.79 12.16
CA VAL A 411 5.33 -8.94 13.60
C VAL A 411 6.47 -9.93 13.85
N VAL A 412 7.36 -9.57 14.79
CA VAL A 412 8.34 -10.50 15.38
C VAL A 412 7.87 -10.89 16.78
N TRP A 413 7.74 -12.19 17.02
CA TRP A 413 7.15 -12.75 18.23
C TRP A 413 8.20 -13.05 19.31
N ASP A 414 7.78 -13.04 20.57
CA ASP A 414 8.62 -13.32 21.75
C ASP A 414 9.15 -14.77 21.81
N VAL A 415 8.47 -15.69 21.14
CA VAL A 415 8.72 -17.14 21.17
C VAL A 415 8.71 -17.66 19.73
N PRO A 416 9.60 -18.61 19.35
CA PRO A 416 9.53 -19.25 18.03
C PRO A 416 8.24 -20.06 17.86
N ILE A 417 7.64 -19.95 16.68
CA ILE A 417 6.35 -20.54 16.29
C ILE A 417 6.60 -21.46 15.08
N MET A 418 6.04 -22.68 15.09
CA MET A 418 6.28 -23.70 14.07
C MET A 418 6.02 -23.25 12.62
N LEU A 419 5.11 -22.30 12.42
CA LEU A 419 4.73 -21.72 11.12
C LEU A 419 5.30 -20.30 10.90
N GLY A 420 6.19 -19.83 11.76
CA GLY A 420 6.89 -18.55 11.61
C GLY A 420 7.99 -18.62 10.56
N GLY A 421 8.15 -17.53 9.81
CA GLY A 421 9.24 -17.31 8.86
C GLY A 421 10.38 -16.47 9.44
N THR A 422 11.23 -15.97 8.54
CA THR A 422 12.36 -15.07 8.82
C THR A 422 12.12 -13.62 8.33
N LEU A 423 10.92 -13.30 7.83
CA LEU A 423 10.56 -12.01 7.23
C LEU A 423 11.61 -11.48 6.24
N GLY A 424 11.92 -12.27 5.20
CA GLY A 424 12.95 -11.93 4.22
C GLY A 424 14.40 -12.14 4.71
N GLY A 425 14.58 -12.79 5.86
CA GLY A 425 15.89 -12.88 6.53
C GLY A 425 16.18 -11.70 7.46
N CYS A 426 15.19 -10.86 7.78
CA CYS A 426 15.28 -9.79 8.77
C CYS A 426 15.29 -10.27 10.21
N CYS A 427 14.56 -11.35 10.54
CA CYS A 427 14.49 -11.94 11.88
C CYS A 427 15.03 -13.38 11.91
N SER A 428 15.25 -13.93 13.10
CA SER A 428 15.60 -15.34 13.25
C SER A 428 14.46 -16.28 12.81
N GLN A 429 14.79 -17.54 12.54
CA GLN A 429 13.85 -18.54 12.04
C GLN A 429 12.75 -18.80 13.06
N TYR A 430 11.53 -19.05 12.57
CA TYR A 430 10.33 -19.30 13.37
C TYR A 430 9.82 -18.09 14.19
N ARG A 431 10.48 -16.92 14.15
CA ARG A 431 10.05 -15.74 14.94
C ARG A 431 9.17 -14.72 14.22
N GLY A 432 9.10 -14.69 12.89
CA GLY A 432 8.42 -13.60 12.17
C GLY A 432 7.20 -14.03 11.36
N SER A 433 6.14 -13.22 11.33
CA SER A 433 4.99 -13.42 10.42
C SER A 433 4.31 -12.12 10.02
N THR A 434 3.83 -12.06 8.79
CA THR A 434 2.87 -11.04 8.33
C THR A 434 1.46 -11.44 8.74
N VAL A 435 0.69 -10.53 9.35
CA VAL A 435 -0.69 -10.75 9.84
C VAL A 435 -1.59 -9.54 9.53
N GLU A 436 -2.91 -9.72 9.48
CA GLU A 436 -3.87 -8.62 9.28
C GLU A 436 -4.00 -7.75 10.54
N PHE A 437 -4.39 -6.48 10.38
CA PHE A 437 -4.61 -5.55 11.50
C PHE A 437 -5.68 -6.03 12.51
N ASN A 438 -6.61 -6.88 12.09
CA ASN A 438 -7.74 -7.35 12.90
C ASN A 438 -7.41 -8.57 13.80
N THR A 439 -6.26 -9.23 13.61
CA THR A 439 -5.92 -10.46 14.37
C THR A 439 -5.25 -10.15 15.72
N CYS A 440 -4.69 -8.94 15.84
CA CYS A 440 -3.79 -8.53 16.91
C CYS A 440 -4.32 -7.32 17.67
N LEU A 441 -4.06 -7.28 18.97
CA LEU A 441 -4.36 -6.11 19.81
C LEU A 441 -3.07 -5.35 20.12
N ASN A 442 -3.01 -4.08 19.72
CA ASN A 442 -1.97 -3.11 20.10
C ASN A 442 -2.04 -2.82 21.59
N LEU A 443 -0.99 -3.22 22.33
CA LEU A 443 -0.83 -3.02 23.78
C LEU A 443 -0.10 -1.72 24.13
N SER A 444 0.58 -1.09 23.17
CA SER A 444 1.36 0.14 23.42
C SER A 444 0.58 1.42 23.06
N ASP A 445 -0.37 1.37 22.11
CA ASP A 445 -1.43 2.40 21.95
C ASP A 445 -2.82 1.77 22.21
N PRO A 446 -3.26 1.69 23.49
CA PRO A 446 -4.53 1.06 23.87
C PRO A 446 -5.74 1.85 23.36
N GLN A 447 -6.32 1.38 22.27
CA GLN A 447 -7.39 2.09 21.54
C GLN A 447 -8.81 1.64 21.91
N PHE A 448 -8.96 0.51 22.60
CA PHE A 448 -10.25 -0.08 22.96
C PHE A 448 -10.53 -0.07 24.48
N ILE A 449 -9.88 0.82 25.25
CA ILE A 449 -10.07 0.89 26.70
C ILE A 449 -11.56 1.13 27.04
N PHE A 450 -12.15 0.22 27.81
CA PHE A 450 -13.39 0.49 28.53
C PHE A 450 -13.05 1.10 29.90
N SER A 451 -13.66 2.23 30.26
CA SER A 451 -13.49 2.86 31.57
C SER A 451 -14.78 2.79 32.36
N THR A 452 -14.74 2.07 33.48
CA THR A 452 -15.82 1.95 34.47
C THR A 452 -15.97 3.20 35.35
N LYS A 453 -15.01 4.12 35.33
CA LYS A 453 -15.00 5.35 36.14
C LYS A 453 -15.84 6.46 35.47
N PRO A 454 -16.96 6.91 36.07
CA PRO A 454 -17.72 8.03 35.52
C PRO A 454 -16.93 9.34 35.67
N LYS A 455 -16.76 10.05 34.54
CA LYS A 455 -16.04 11.35 34.37
C LYS A 455 -14.51 11.31 34.33
N THR A 456 -13.99 11.00 33.14
CA THR A 456 -12.97 11.85 32.52
C THR A 456 -13.48 12.22 31.11
N SER A 457 -13.11 13.38 30.57
CA SER A 457 -13.34 13.68 29.16
C SER A 457 -12.68 12.60 28.27
N PRO A 458 -13.23 12.29 27.08
CA PRO A 458 -12.53 11.44 26.13
C PRO A 458 -11.16 12.07 25.89
N HIS A 459 -10.09 11.29 26.08
CA HIS A 459 -8.74 11.80 25.94
C HIS A 459 -8.59 12.40 24.53
N PRO A 460 -7.94 13.57 24.39
CA PRO A 460 -7.71 14.14 23.09
C PRO A 460 -6.96 13.10 22.27
N ARG A 461 -7.57 12.68 21.15
CA ARG A 461 -6.91 11.79 20.19
C ARG A 461 -5.69 12.55 19.68
N ASN A 462 -4.51 12.22 20.20
CA ASN A 462 -3.27 12.73 19.64
C ASN A 462 -3.23 12.27 18.19
N GLU A 463 -3.39 13.22 17.26
CA GLU A 463 -3.33 12.96 15.82
C GLU A 463 -1.88 12.71 15.40
N VAL A 464 -1.33 11.58 15.86
CA VAL A 464 -0.27 10.89 15.12
C VAL A 464 -0.83 10.73 13.71
N PRO A 465 -0.19 11.32 12.68
CA PRO A 465 -0.75 11.31 11.34
C PRO A 465 -0.96 9.87 10.91
N LEU A 466 -2.20 9.54 10.58
CA LEU A 466 -2.54 8.25 9.97
C LEU A 466 -1.54 7.97 8.84
N PHE A 467 -1.08 6.72 8.77
CA PHE A 467 -0.34 6.22 7.62
C PHE A 467 -1.25 6.32 6.38
N ARG A 468 -1.14 7.43 5.66
CA ARG A 468 -1.97 7.78 4.49
C ARG A 468 -1.16 7.50 3.23
N PRO A 469 -1.27 6.31 2.61
CA PRO A 469 -0.65 6.07 1.31
C PRO A 469 -1.16 7.10 0.29
N GLN A 470 -0.28 7.96 -0.20
CA GLN A 470 -0.62 8.97 -1.21
C GLN A 470 -0.41 8.39 -2.61
N TYR A 471 -1.50 8.21 -3.33
CA TYR A 471 -1.50 7.67 -4.69
C TYR A 471 -1.28 8.76 -5.75
N GLY A 472 -0.37 8.50 -6.68
CA GLY A 472 -0.28 9.20 -7.97
C GLY A 472 0.68 10.40 -8.05
N ALA A 473 0.96 10.81 -9.29
CA ALA A 473 1.72 12.03 -9.56
C ALA A 473 0.82 13.26 -9.42
N ARG A 474 1.32 14.33 -8.78
CA ARG A 474 0.57 15.59 -8.63
C ARG A 474 0.34 16.24 -10.00
N THR A 475 -0.92 16.42 -10.39
CA THR A 475 -1.28 17.50 -11.32
C THR A 475 -0.77 18.83 -10.75
N ALA A 476 -0.29 19.73 -11.61
CA ALA A 476 0.25 21.01 -11.16
C ALA A 476 -0.78 21.77 -10.30
N ILE A 477 -0.31 22.40 -9.22
CA ILE A 477 -1.15 23.19 -8.31
C ILE A 477 -1.78 24.32 -9.13
N GLN A 478 -3.11 24.29 -9.29
CA GLN A 478 -3.84 25.47 -9.74
C GLN A 478 -3.64 26.56 -8.68
N THR A 479 -2.98 27.65 -9.07
CA THR A 479 -2.81 28.81 -8.21
C THR A 479 -4.18 29.42 -7.92
N VAL A 480 -4.65 29.29 -6.68
CA VAL A 480 -5.85 29.97 -6.20
C VAL A 480 -5.62 31.48 -6.34
N VAL A 481 -6.35 32.12 -7.24
CA VAL A 481 -6.29 33.56 -7.44
C VAL A 481 -6.95 34.24 -6.24
N GLY A 482 -6.20 35.09 -5.53
CA GLY A 482 -6.75 35.98 -4.51
C GLY A 482 -6.28 35.75 -3.07
N GLN A 483 -4.97 35.84 -2.81
CA GLN A 483 -4.46 36.31 -1.52
C GLN A 483 -3.06 36.95 -1.69
N ALA A 484 -2.87 38.14 -1.11
CA ALA A 484 -1.62 38.88 -1.22
C ALA A 484 -0.56 38.35 -0.23
N PRO A 485 0.73 38.27 -0.60
CA PRO A 485 1.76 37.69 0.25
C PRO A 485 2.14 38.61 1.42
N VAL A 486 1.74 38.25 2.65
CA VAL A 486 2.17 38.94 3.87
C VAL A 486 3.61 38.54 4.20
N ALA A 487 4.58 39.38 3.81
CA ALA A 487 5.99 39.15 4.05
C ALA A 487 6.35 39.29 5.55
N ARG A 488 6.45 38.15 6.26
CA ARG A 488 7.00 38.10 7.62
C ARG A 488 8.54 38.13 7.58
N LEU A 489 9.12 39.32 7.54
CA LEU A 489 10.54 39.50 7.88
C LEU A 489 10.78 39.22 9.37
N ARG A 490 11.91 38.60 9.72
CA ARG A 490 12.35 38.48 11.12
C ARG A 490 12.86 39.84 11.61
N ALA A 491 12.20 40.42 12.61
CA ALA A 491 12.78 41.52 13.37
C ALA A 491 13.79 40.97 14.39
N ALA A 492 15.03 41.42 14.31
CA ALA A 492 16.01 41.23 15.39
C ALA A 492 15.90 42.41 16.37
N THR A 493 16.01 42.13 17.67
CA THR A 493 15.89 43.13 18.73
C THR A 493 17.19 43.91 18.92
N GLN A 494 17.15 45.24 18.82
CA GLN A 494 18.09 46.13 19.51
C GLN A 494 17.35 47.39 20.04
N PRO A 495 17.82 47.99 21.15
CA PRO A 495 17.22 49.17 21.76
C PRO A 495 17.72 50.48 21.13
N ASN A 496 17.03 51.56 21.46
CA ASN A 496 17.35 52.97 21.15
C ASN A 496 16.95 53.81 22.40
N PRO A 497 17.29 55.11 22.54
CA PRO A 497 17.92 56.00 21.54
C PRO A 497 19.11 56.83 22.06
N SER A 498 19.78 57.56 21.14
CA SER A 498 20.34 58.90 21.45
C SER A 498 20.62 59.77 20.21
N ALA A 499 19.83 60.84 20.11
CA ALA A 499 20.20 62.21 19.70
C ALA A 499 20.56 62.58 18.23
N TYR A 500 20.25 63.85 17.95
CA TYR A 500 20.59 64.72 16.81
C TYR A 500 19.90 64.52 15.46
N ALA A 501 19.84 65.63 14.71
CA ALA A 501 18.93 65.88 13.60
C ALA A 501 19.69 66.52 12.40
N PRO A 502 19.09 67.36 11.53
CA PRO A 502 18.49 66.87 10.28
C PRO A 502 19.13 67.49 9.02
N ASN A 503 18.83 66.92 7.83
CA ASN A 503 18.63 67.74 6.63
C ASN A 503 17.91 67.04 5.47
N SER A 504 17.56 67.83 4.46
CA SER A 504 16.81 67.52 3.23
C SER A 504 17.38 68.39 2.08
N PRO A 505 16.88 68.40 0.81
CA PRO A 505 16.09 67.42 0.05
C PRO A 505 16.64 67.23 -1.41
N ASN A 506 15.77 66.88 -2.37
CA ASN A 506 15.89 66.92 -3.86
C ASN A 506 16.57 65.72 -4.58
N GLY A 507 16.12 65.30 -5.78
CA GLY A 507 14.87 65.64 -6.47
C GLY A 507 14.78 65.28 -7.98
N ARG A 508 13.53 65.09 -8.47
CA ARG A 508 13.00 65.17 -9.87
C ARG A 508 13.64 64.36 -11.03
N GLY A 509 12.80 63.68 -11.82
CA GLY A 509 13.12 63.19 -13.18
C GLY A 509 12.03 62.30 -13.84
N GLU A 510 11.48 62.73 -14.99
CA GLU A 510 10.42 62.10 -15.84
C GLU A 510 10.63 62.62 -17.31
N PRO A 511 9.90 62.22 -18.38
CA PRO A 511 9.10 61.01 -18.70
C PRO A 511 9.23 60.50 -20.20
N LEU A 512 8.27 59.66 -20.69
CA LEU A 512 7.82 59.42 -22.11
C LEU A 512 8.70 58.57 -23.09
N ARG A 513 8.21 57.82 -24.13
CA ARG A 513 6.90 57.14 -24.46
C ARG A 513 7.06 56.03 -25.60
N PRO A 514 6.10 55.56 -26.47
CA PRO A 514 5.89 54.09 -26.69
C PRO A 514 5.75 53.53 -28.16
N GLY A 515 5.50 52.21 -28.32
CA GLY A 515 5.03 51.50 -29.56
C GLY A 515 5.74 50.15 -29.81
N GLN A 516 5.26 49.12 -30.54
CA GLN A 516 4.00 48.82 -31.29
C GLN A 516 3.70 47.28 -31.28
N SER A 517 2.75 46.77 -32.11
CA SER A 517 2.22 45.39 -32.15
C SER A 517 2.20 44.74 -33.57
N PHE A 518 1.36 43.71 -33.81
CA PHE A 518 1.18 42.80 -35.01
C PHE A 518 2.06 41.51 -35.02
N GLN A 519 1.66 40.27 -35.40
CA GLN A 519 0.48 39.55 -35.98
C GLN A 519 0.72 38.92 -37.39
N TRP A 520 0.10 37.75 -37.67
CA TRP A 520 0.43 36.77 -38.74
C TRP A 520 -0.35 36.94 -40.08
N PRO A 521 0.14 36.31 -41.17
CA PRO A 521 -0.73 35.66 -42.18
C PRO A 521 -0.28 34.25 -42.67
N ASN A 522 -1.00 33.69 -43.67
CA ASN A 522 -1.06 32.26 -44.08
C ASN A 522 -0.23 31.84 -45.35
N SER A 523 -0.29 30.52 -45.66
CA SER A 523 0.24 29.71 -46.80
C SER A 523 -0.46 30.00 -48.19
N PRO A 524 -0.47 29.17 -49.29
CA PRO A 524 -0.13 27.73 -49.51
C PRO A 524 0.50 27.29 -50.91
N HIS A 525 0.48 25.97 -51.20
CA HIS A 525 0.75 25.22 -52.49
C HIS A 525 2.23 24.90 -52.86
N ALA A 526 2.61 23.84 -53.61
CA ALA A 526 1.96 22.72 -54.36
C ALA A 526 3.00 21.52 -54.48
N ALA A 527 2.88 20.31 -55.08
CA ALA A 527 1.89 19.37 -55.68
C ALA A 527 2.65 18.10 -56.24
N SER A 528 1.97 17.12 -56.90
CA SER A 528 2.44 15.81 -57.49
C SER A 528 2.61 14.60 -56.52
N THR A 529 2.46 13.28 -56.80
CA THR A 529 2.29 12.32 -57.96
C THR A 529 3.55 11.79 -58.67
N GLN A 530 3.77 10.50 -59.04
CA GLN A 530 2.95 9.24 -59.06
C GLN A 530 3.58 8.14 -58.14
N SER A 531 3.74 6.80 -58.34
CA SER A 531 3.38 5.66 -59.27
C SER A 531 3.90 4.33 -58.60
N GLY A 532 3.61 3.04 -58.93
CA GLY A 532 2.71 2.33 -59.87
C GLY A 532 3.12 0.82 -60.06
N GLY A 533 2.17 -0.14 -60.23
CA GLY A 533 2.39 -1.60 -60.48
C GLY A 533 2.37 -2.51 -59.21
N ALA A 534 1.79 -3.73 -59.11
CA ALA A 534 1.50 -4.92 -59.99
C ALA A 534 2.69 -5.91 -60.14
N TYR A 535 2.58 -7.27 -60.10
CA TYR A 535 1.43 -8.20 -60.16
C TYR A 535 1.77 -9.66 -59.65
N VAL A 536 0.88 -10.30 -58.85
CA VAL A 536 0.46 -11.74 -58.81
C VAL A 536 1.46 -12.93 -58.46
N PRO A 537 1.02 -14.06 -57.82
CA PRO A 537 1.85 -15.20 -57.32
C PRO A 537 1.72 -16.49 -58.19
N PRO A 538 2.07 -17.75 -57.74
CA PRO A 538 1.07 -18.59 -57.02
C PRO A 538 1.52 -19.87 -56.19
N HIS A 539 0.53 -20.51 -55.52
CA HIS A 539 0.38 -21.94 -55.08
C HIS A 539 1.41 -22.67 -54.16
N LEU A 540 1.19 -23.91 -53.66
CA LEU A 540 0.17 -24.57 -52.79
C LEU A 540 0.34 -26.12 -52.83
N HIS A 541 0.56 -26.80 -51.69
CA HIS A 541 0.28 -28.22 -51.27
C HIS A 541 1.17 -28.52 -50.03
N GLY A 542 0.82 -29.20 -48.92
CA GLY A 542 0.24 -30.56 -48.67
C GLY A 542 1.25 -31.33 -47.76
N GLY A 543 0.97 -32.33 -46.90
CA GLY A 543 -0.28 -32.88 -46.32
C GLY A 543 -0.06 -34.29 -45.67
N ARG A 544 -0.50 -34.50 -44.40
CA ARG A 544 -0.47 -35.78 -43.58
C ARG A 544 0.93 -36.28 -43.12
N GLY A 545 1.10 -37.12 -42.08
CA GLY A 545 0.19 -37.52 -40.97
C GLY A 545 0.58 -38.83 -40.21
N GLY A 546 0.38 -38.88 -38.87
CA GLY A 546 0.41 -40.10 -38.00
C GLY A 546 1.79 -40.70 -37.61
N ALA A 547 1.94 -41.70 -36.72
CA ALA A 547 1.20 -42.12 -35.50
C ALA A 547 1.92 -43.28 -34.74
N GLN A 548 1.88 -43.32 -33.38
CA GLN A 548 2.37 -44.39 -32.46
C GLN A 548 3.89 -44.73 -32.49
N GLY A 549 4.56 -45.32 -31.48
CA GLY A 549 4.23 -45.59 -30.06
C GLY A 549 5.15 -46.69 -29.43
N GLY A 550 5.46 -46.66 -28.12
CA GLY A 550 5.97 -47.84 -27.36
C GLY A 550 7.13 -47.71 -26.33
N PHE A 551 6.78 -47.88 -25.05
CA PHE A 551 7.54 -48.52 -23.92
C PHE A 551 8.92 -48.06 -23.39
N VAL A 552 9.27 -48.58 -22.19
CA VAL A 552 10.39 -48.22 -21.28
C VAL A 552 11.02 -49.51 -20.68
N PRO A 553 12.29 -49.53 -20.20
CA PRO A 553 12.58 -49.36 -18.75
C PRO A 553 13.90 -48.55 -18.47
N GLU A 554 13.92 -47.60 -17.52
CA GLU A 554 14.26 -47.71 -16.07
C GLU A 554 15.77 -47.81 -15.73
N HIS A 555 16.36 -46.75 -15.13
CA HIS A 555 17.13 -46.85 -13.86
C HIS A 555 17.51 -45.49 -13.19
N SER A 556 17.37 -45.46 -11.85
CA SER A 556 18.00 -44.62 -10.80
C SER A 556 18.65 -43.24 -11.10
N GLY A 557 18.26 -42.19 -10.34
CA GLY A 557 19.08 -40.96 -10.20
C GLY A 557 18.47 -39.78 -9.43
N ARG A 558 18.59 -39.75 -8.09
CA ARG A 558 18.37 -38.61 -7.14
C ARG A 558 17.43 -37.46 -7.57
N GLY A 559 16.22 -37.41 -6.97
CA GLY A 559 15.27 -36.32 -7.18
C GLY A 559 15.71 -34.95 -6.62
N GLY A 560 15.43 -33.90 -7.39
CA GLY A 560 15.51 -32.49 -6.97
C GLY A 560 14.12 -31.85 -6.84
N PHE A 561 14.06 -30.68 -6.20
CA PHE A 561 12.81 -29.99 -5.86
C PHE A 561 11.92 -29.67 -7.08
N GLN A 562 10.63 -30.00 -6.98
CA GLN A 562 9.62 -29.61 -7.96
C GLN A 562 9.11 -28.19 -7.69
N PHE A 563 9.28 -27.30 -8.66
CA PHE A 563 8.43 -26.11 -8.79
C PHE A 563 7.24 -26.46 -9.68
N ASN A 564 6.02 -26.37 -9.15
CA ASN A 564 4.82 -26.55 -9.95
C ASN A 564 4.61 -25.29 -10.81
N GLY A 565 4.43 -25.45 -12.13
CA GLY A 565 4.53 -24.33 -13.07
C GLY A 565 3.75 -24.54 -14.35
N ASP A 566 2.46 -24.20 -14.33
CA ASP A 566 1.57 -24.26 -15.47
C ASP A 566 2.08 -23.40 -16.64
N ARG A 567 2.35 -24.05 -17.78
CA ARG A 567 2.73 -23.38 -19.04
C ARG A 567 1.61 -23.48 -20.06
N GLY A 568 0.57 -22.67 -19.86
CA GLY A 568 -0.33 -22.28 -20.94
C GLY A 568 0.47 -21.65 -22.10
N ARG A 569 0.13 -21.98 -23.35
CA ARG A 569 0.88 -21.54 -24.53
C ARG A 569 0.68 -20.05 -24.81
N GLY A 570 1.78 -19.32 -24.96
CA GLY A 570 1.77 -17.98 -25.58
C GLY A 570 1.90 -18.05 -27.10
N SER A 571 1.31 -17.09 -27.81
CA SER A 571 1.64 -16.73 -29.19
C SER A 571 1.35 -15.22 -29.38
N PRO A 572 2.16 -14.48 -30.15
CA PRO A 572 2.20 -13.02 -30.04
C PRO A 572 1.15 -12.33 -30.91
N MET A 573 0.35 -11.43 -30.32
CA MET A 573 -0.38 -10.42 -31.10
C MET A 573 0.55 -9.26 -31.47
N SER A 574 0.55 -8.91 -32.76
CA SER A 574 1.25 -7.76 -33.30
C SER A 574 0.42 -6.47 -33.14
N TRP A 575 1.11 -5.34 -33.01
CA TRP A 575 0.47 -4.02 -32.95
C TRP A 575 -0.01 -3.60 -34.34
N ARG A 576 -1.28 -3.18 -34.45
CA ARG A 576 -1.74 -2.26 -35.50
C ARG A 576 -2.66 -1.20 -34.91
N GLY A 577 -2.43 0.05 -35.28
CA GLY A 577 -3.29 1.18 -34.92
C GLY A 577 -4.66 1.11 -35.61
N ARG A 578 -5.61 1.86 -35.07
CA ARG A 578 -6.99 1.95 -35.55
C ARG A 578 -7.32 3.41 -35.89
N ASP A 579 -7.08 3.80 -37.12
CA ASP A 579 -7.56 5.08 -37.65
C ASP A 579 -9.05 5.02 -38.01
N PHE A 580 -9.66 6.21 -38.14
CA PHE A 580 -11.10 6.42 -38.03
C PHE A 580 -11.65 7.25 -39.21
N GLY A 581 -12.92 7.00 -39.57
CA GLY A 581 -13.70 7.88 -40.47
C GLY A 581 -13.76 7.43 -41.94
N GLY A 582 -14.86 7.77 -42.63
CA GLY A 582 -15.05 7.47 -44.06
C GLY A 582 -16.44 7.00 -44.51
N ARG A 583 -17.54 7.45 -43.89
CA ARG A 583 -18.90 7.21 -44.44
C ARG A 583 -19.26 8.26 -45.49
N THR A 584 -19.57 7.86 -46.73
CA THR A 584 -20.38 8.66 -47.65
C THR A 584 -21.13 7.82 -48.69
N THR A 585 -22.47 7.82 -48.57
CA THR A 585 -23.49 7.86 -49.64
C THR A 585 -23.28 7.12 -50.98
N GLY A 586 -24.24 6.22 -51.30
CA GLY A 586 -25.12 6.47 -52.46
C GLY A 586 -25.37 5.35 -53.48
N ARG A 587 -26.66 4.98 -53.64
CA ARG A 587 -27.24 4.10 -54.70
C ARG A 587 -26.81 2.60 -54.64
N GLY A 588 -27.65 1.63 -54.99
CA GLY A 588 -29.11 1.69 -55.24
C GLY A 588 -29.68 0.37 -55.80
N SER A 589 -30.95 0.09 -55.47
CA SER A 589 -31.93 -0.75 -56.22
C SER A 589 -31.50 -2.12 -56.80
N TYR A 590 -32.00 -3.23 -56.22
CA TYR A 590 -33.13 -4.04 -56.75
C TYR A 590 -33.20 -5.43 -56.08
N LEU A 591 -34.45 -5.95 -55.94
CA LEU A 591 -34.92 -7.36 -55.89
C LEU A 591 -34.01 -8.46 -55.27
N ARG A 592 -34.53 -9.36 -54.44
CA ARG A 592 -35.90 -9.91 -54.43
C ARG A 592 -36.33 -10.39 -53.04
#